data_AF-A0A1M6KN75-F1
#
_entry.id   AF-A0A1M6KN75-F1
#
_cell.length_a   1.000
_cell.length_b   1.000
_cell.length_c   1.000
_cell.angle_alpha   90.00
_cell.angle_beta   90.00
_cell.angle_gamma   90.00
#
_symmetry.space_group_name_H-M   'P 1'
#
loop_
_entity.id
_entity.type
_entity.pdbx_description
1 polymer ?
#
loop_
_entity_poly.entity_id
_entity_poly.type
_entity_poly.pdbx_seq_one_letter_code
_entity_poly.pdbx_strand_id
1 'polypeptide(L)'
;MHSTETQQATNMETPQEYGLKKFVDKLYRLKEKFENKYYRISGYDKYEMARSFNIDLAATLFEVNRLRHLQGTHFQGPSNNRERIKKQIDQLEEQLGILIS
;
A
#
# COMPACT_ATOMS: atom_id res chain seq x y z
N MET A 1 15.62 -10.35 -47.67
CA MET A 1 14.60 -10.86 -46.73
C MET A 1 15.02 -10.42 -45.34
N HIS A 2 14.63 -9.20 -44.91
CA HIS A 2 14.92 -8.69 -43.57
C HIS A 2 13.70 -8.99 -42.71
N SER A 3 13.80 -9.98 -41.83
CA SER A 3 12.80 -10.23 -40.79
C SER A 3 13.27 -9.56 -39.50
N THR A 4 12.69 -8.41 -39.20
CA THR A 4 12.86 -7.72 -37.92
C THR A 4 12.02 -8.45 -36.88
N GLU A 5 12.64 -9.38 -36.15
CA GLU A 5 12.03 -9.97 -34.95
C GLU A 5 11.85 -8.87 -33.91
N THR A 6 10.60 -8.54 -33.65
CA THR A 6 10.20 -7.58 -32.63
C THR A 6 10.40 -8.24 -31.27
N GLN A 7 11.49 -7.90 -30.58
CA GLN A 7 11.72 -8.29 -29.19
C GLN A 7 10.63 -7.66 -28.32
N GLN A 8 9.56 -8.42 -28.06
CA GLN A 8 8.64 -8.10 -26.98
C GLN A 8 9.37 -8.36 -25.66
N ALA A 9 9.86 -7.29 -25.04
CA ALA A 9 10.31 -7.33 -23.66
C ALA A 9 9.12 -7.65 -22.76
N THR A 10 9.00 -8.92 -22.36
CA THR A 10 8.14 -9.31 -21.25
C THR A 10 8.76 -8.74 -19.98
N ASN A 11 8.28 -7.57 -19.55
CA ASN A 11 8.55 -7.02 -18.22
C ASN A 11 7.99 -7.98 -17.17
N MET A 12 8.78 -8.99 -16.80
CA MET A 12 8.49 -9.86 -15.66
C MET A 12 8.74 -9.03 -14.40
N GLU A 13 7.66 -8.63 -13.71
CA GLU A 13 7.74 -8.00 -12.39
C GLU A 13 8.62 -8.87 -11.48
N THR A 14 9.66 -8.28 -10.91
CA THR A 14 10.56 -9.00 -10.00
C THR A 14 9.80 -9.43 -8.73
N PRO A 15 10.21 -10.51 -8.04
CA PRO A 15 9.57 -10.94 -6.79
C PRO A 15 9.45 -9.83 -5.73
N GLN A 16 10.40 -8.89 -5.73
CA GLN A 16 10.39 -7.68 -4.90
C GLN A 16 9.28 -6.69 -5.31
N GLU A 17 9.08 -6.43 -6.61
CA GLU A 17 7.99 -5.59 -7.12
C GLU A 17 6.61 -6.21 -6.84
N TYR A 18 6.51 -7.53 -6.99
CA TYR A 18 5.29 -8.28 -6.66
C TYR A 18 4.94 -8.15 -5.16
N GLY A 19 5.94 -8.06 -4.29
CA GLY A 19 5.77 -7.86 -2.85
C GLY A 19 5.22 -6.49 -2.49
N LEU A 20 5.72 -5.41 -3.11
CA LEU A 20 5.25 -4.06 -2.83
C LEU A 20 3.88 -3.76 -3.46
N LYS A 21 3.59 -4.33 -4.64
CA LYS A 21 2.27 -4.24 -5.26
C LYS A 21 1.18 -4.80 -4.36
N LYS A 22 1.42 -5.96 -3.74
CA LYS A 22 0.52 -6.54 -2.73
C LYS A 22 0.25 -5.62 -1.54
N PHE A 23 1.25 -4.84 -1.11
CA PHE A 23 1.07 -3.86 -0.03
C PHE A 23 0.20 -2.68 -0.47
N VAL A 24 0.42 -2.17 -1.68
CA VAL A 24 -0.45 -1.13 -2.26
C VAL A 24 -1.90 -1.60 -2.35
N ASP A 25 -2.13 -2.81 -2.88
CA ASP A 25 -3.47 -3.38 -3.01
C ASP A 25 -4.16 -3.55 -1.65
N LYS A 26 -3.42 -4.01 -0.63
CA LYS A 26 -3.92 -4.10 0.74
C LYS A 26 -4.34 -2.72 1.29
N LEU A 27 -3.48 -1.72 1.15
CA LEU A 27 -3.75 -0.38 1.65
C LEU A 27 -4.97 0.26 0.97
N TYR A 28 -5.15 0.07 -0.34
CA TYR A 28 -6.35 0.53 -1.03
C TYR A 28 -7.63 -0.20 -0.57
N ARG A 29 -7.56 -1.50 -0.27
CA ARG A 29 -8.68 -2.22 0.33
C ARG A 29 -9.02 -1.71 1.73
N LEU A 30 -8.02 -1.35 2.54
CA LEU A 30 -8.24 -0.72 3.84
C LEU A 30 -8.93 0.64 3.69
N LYS A 31 -8.47 1.47 2.74
CA LYS A 31 -9.09 2.75 2.40
C LYS A 31 -10.57 2.57 2.03
N GLU A 32 -10.85 1.69 1.08
CA GLU A 32 -12.21 1.43 0.62
C GLU A 32 -13.12 0.94 1.76
N LYS A 33 -12.63 0.01 2.59
CA LYS A 33 -13.40 -0.51 3.72
C LYS A 33 -13.67 0.56 4.77
N PHE A 34 -12.69 1.41 5.06
CA PHE A 34 -12.86 2.57 5.94
C PHE A 34 -13.91 3.53 5.40
N GLU A 35 -13.78 3.98 4.15
CA GLU A 35 -14.70 4.94 3.53
C GLU A 35 -16.14 4.39 3.48
N ASN A 36 -16.29 3.11 3.15
CA ASN A 36 -17.61 2.48 3.07
C ASN A 36 -18.28 2.24 4.43
N LYS A 37 -17.51 2.06 5.51
CA LYS A 37 -18.06 1.73 6.83
C LYS A 37 -18.15 2.95 7.72
N TYR A 38 -17.06 3.67 7.90
CA TYR A 38 -16.99 4.80 8.83
C TYR A 38 -17.94 5.93 8.43
N TYR A 39 -17.94 6.37 7.18
CA TYR A 39 -18.83 7.45 6.72
C TYR A 39 -20.30 7.05 6.62
N ARG A 40 -20.62 5.76 6.72
CA ARG A 40 -22.01 5.27 6.81
C ARG A 40 -22.51 5.15 8.25
N ILE A 41 -21.62 5.17 9.24
CA ILE A 41 -22.00 5.14 10.65
C ILE A 41 -22.36 6.57 11.06
N SER A 42 -23.62 6.78 11.45
CA SER A 42 -24.10 8.06 12.00
C SER A 42 -23.60 8.19 13.44
N GLY A 43 -22.39 8.70 13.63
CA GLY A 43 -21.80 8.93 14.95
C GLY A 43 -20.39 9.49 14.87
N TYR A 44 -20.12 10.58 15.61
CA TYR A 44 -18.81 11.25 15.63
C TYR A 44 -17.84 10.69 16.68
N ASP A 45 -18.25 9.68 17.45
CA ASP A 45 -17.56 9.24 18.67
C ASP A 45 -16.12 8.73 18.44
N LYS A 46 -15.77 8.38 17.19
CA LYS A 46 -14.44 7.91 16.82
C LYS A 46 -13.71 8.83 15.82
N TYR A 47 -14.08 10.12 15.73
CA TYR A 47 -13.50 11.05 14.75
C TYR A 47 -11.97 11.16 14.82
N GLU A 48 -11.39 11.40 16.00
CA GLU A 48 -9.93 11.54 16.12
C GLU A 48 -9.19 10.25 15.74
N MET A 49 -9.77 9.09 16.09
CA MET A 49 -9.21 7.79 15.70
C MET A 49 -9.30 7.58 14.17
N ALA A 50 -10.42 7.96 13.56
CA ALA A 50 -10.61 7.90 12.12
C ALA A 50 -9.67 8.84 11.36
N ARG A 51 -9.42 10.03 11.92
CA ARG A 51 -8.45 10.99 11.42
C ARG A 51 -7.02 10.45 11.50
N SER A 52 -6.62 9.89 12.65
CA SER A 52 -5.30 9.28 12.81
C SER A 52 -5.09 8.14 11.83
N PHE A 53 -6.06 7.22 11.74
CA PHE A 53 -6.04 6.12 10.78
C PHE A 53 -5.84 6.60 9.34
N ASN A 54 -6.56 7.65 8.91
CA ASN A 54 -6.44 8.17 7.56
C ASN A 54 -5.06 8.80 7.28
N ILE A 55 -4.47 9.47 8.27
CA ILE A 55 -3.10 10.02 8.18
C ILE A 55 -2.09 8.89 8.03
N ASP A 56 -2.17 7.88 8.90
CA ASP A 56 -1.24 6.74 8.93
C ASP A 56 -1.35 5.91 7.64
N LEU A 57 -2.58 5.72 7.13
CA LEU A 57 -2.84 5.06 5.86
C LEU A 57 -2.22 5.81 4.67
N ALA A 58 -2.41 7.13 4.61
CA ALA A 58 -1.86 7.97 3.54
C ALA A 58 -0.33 7.99 3.57
N ALA A 59 0.27 8.10 4.77
CA ALA A 59 1.72 8.06 4.96
C ALA A 59 2.29 6.70 4.50
N THR A 60 1.64 5.60 4.86
CA THR A 60 2.08 4.25 4.47
C THR A 60 1.94 4.04 2.96
N LEU A 61 0.86 4.51 2.33
CA LEU A 61 0.68 4.49 0.87
C LEU A 61 1.79 5.25 0.15
N PHE A 62 2.13 6.45 0.64
CA PHE A 62 3.22 7.24 0.10
C PHE A 62 4.55 6.49 0.18
N GLU A 63 4.86 5.90 1.35
CA GLU A 63 6.11 5.18 1.56
C GLU A 63 6.24 3.96 0.63
N VAL A 64 5.18 3.15 0.50
CA VAL A 64 5.17 1.99 -0.40
C VAL A 64 5.37 2.42 -1.85
N ASN A 65 4.65 3.45 -2.31
CA ASN A 65 4.80 3.95 -3.68
C ASN A 65 6.18 4.54 -3.93
N ARG A 66 6.76 5.26 -2.97
CA ARG A 66 8.14 5.75 -3.04
C ARG A 66 9.12 4.59 -3.23
N LEU A 67 8.98 3.51 -2.46
CA LEU A 67 9.86 2.33 -2.61
C LEU A 67 9.67 1.63 -3.95
N ARG A 68 8.45 1.54 -4.47
CA ARG A 68 8.19 1.01 -5.82
C ARG A 68 8.90 1.83 -6.89
N HIS A 69 8.83 3.15 -6.80
CA HIS A 69 9.55 4.03 -7.73
C HIS A 69 11.07 3.87 -7.62
N LEU A 70 11.62 3.76 -6.40
CA LEU A 70 13.05 3.60 -6.16
C LEU A 70 13.61 2.24 -6.60
N GLN A 71 12.79 1.17 -6.61
CA GLN A 71 13.17 -0.12 -7.19
C GLN A 71 13.43 -0.03 -8.70
N GLY A 72 12.65 0.79 -9.40
CA GLY A 72 12.87 1.08 -10.83
C GLY A 72 14.15 1.88 -11.12
N THR A 73 14.80 2.47 -10.10
CA THR A 73 16.00 3.30 -10.25
C THR A 73 17.27 2.67 -9.68
N HIS A 74 17.34 1.34 -9.52
CA HIS A 74 18.48 0.62 -8.92
C HIS A 74 18.86 1.06 -7.49
N PHE A 75 17.96 1.75 -6.78
CA PHE A 75 18.24 2.20 -5.42
C PHE A 75 17.97 1.07 -4.43
N GLN A 76 19.04 0.47 -3.90
CA GLN A 76 18.94 -0.47 -2.77
C GLN A 76 18.74 0.33 -1.47
N GLY A 77 17.49 0.72 -1.22
CA GLY A 77 17.09 1.27 0.08
C GLY A 77 17.32 0.25 1.21
N PRO A 78 17.25 0.69 2.49
CA PRO A 78 17.51 -0.18 3.63
C PRO A 78 16.66 -1.46 3.59
N SER A 79 17.31 -2.60 3.82
CA SER A 79 16.72 -3.95 3.75
C SER A 79 15.47 -4.13 4.61
N ASN A 80 15.34 -3.34 5.68
CA ASN A 80 14.29 -3.47 6.69
C ASN A 80 13.01 -2.69 6.34
N ASN A 81 13.00 -1.92 5.25
CA ASN A 81 11.84 -1.11 4.87
C ASN A 81 10.56 -1.95 4.65
N ARG A 82 10.71 -3.13 4.04
CA ARG A 82 9.58 -4.01 3.74
C ARG A 82 8.93 -4.56 5.00
N GLU A 83 9.73 -4.95 5.99
CA GLU A 83 9.23 -5.44 7.27
C GLU A 83 8.55 -4.33 8.07
N ARG A 84 9.12 -3.11 8.06
CA ARG A 84 8.50 -1.94 8.69
C ARG A 84 7.13 -1.65 8.10
N ILE A 85 7.02 -1.59 6.78
CA ILE A 85 5.75 -1.38 6.07
C ILE A 85 4.75 -2.48 6.39
N LYS A 86 5.19 -3.74 6.41
CA LYS A 86 4.31 -4.84 6.77
C LYS A 86 3.72 -4.62 8.17
N LYS A 87 4.55 -4.26 9.16
CA LYS A 87 4.07 -3.97 10.53
C LYS A 87 3.08 -2.82 10.56
N GLN A 88 3.32 -1.74 9.81
CA GLN A 88 2.39 -0.61 9.71
C GLN A 88 1.05 -1.04 9.08
N ILE A 89 1.06 -1.88 8.05
CA ILE A 89 -0.16 -2.44 7.45
C ILE A 89 -0.93 -3.30 8.46
N ASP A 90 -0.24 -4.15 9.20
CA ASP A 90 -0.86 -5.01 10.22
C ASP A 90 -1.51 -4.14 11.34
N GLN A 91 -0.87 -3.04 11.74
CA GLN A 91 -1.43 -2.06 12.69
C GLN A 91 -2.66 -1.32 12.14
N LEU A 92 -2.62 -0.92 10.87
CA LEU A 92 -3.77 -0.30 10.20
C LEU A 92 -4.95 -1.28 10.08
N GLU A 93 -4.69 -2.56 9.82
CA GLU A 93 -5.72 -3.62 9.81
C GLU A 93 -6.43 -3.71 11.17
N GLU A 94 -5.68 -3.68 12.28
CA GLU A 94 -6.21 -3.69 13.65
C GLU A 94 -7.01 -2.42 13.97
N GLN A 95 -6.42 -1.23 13.73
CA GLN A 95 -7.08 0.06 13.96
C GLN A 95 -8.40 0.17 13.19
N LEU A 96 -8.41 -0.27 11.92
CA LEU A 96 -9.62 -0.28 11.12
C LEU A 96 -10.70 -1.18 11.72
N GLY A 97 -10.30 -2.36 12.23
CA GLY A 97 -11.20 -3.27 12.94
C GLY A 97 -11.90 -2.57 14.09
N ILE A 98 -11.17 -1.84 14.93
CA ILE A 98 -11.71 -1.08 16.07
C ILE A 98 -12.65 0.05 15.59
N LEU A 99 -12.31 0.73 14.49
CA LEU A 99 -13.08 1.84 13.96
C LEU A 99 -14.45 1.44 13.42
N ILE A 100 -14.54 0.29 12.76
CA ILE A 100 -15.75 -0.16 12.04
C ILE A 100 -16.51 -1.28 12.75
N SER A 101 -16.04 -1.69 13.92
CA SER A 101 -16.78 -2.52 14.89
C SER A 101 -17.69 -1.64 15.72
#